data_AF-A0A553P3A3-F1
#
_entry.id   AF-A0A553P3A3-F1
#
_cell.length_a   1.000
_cell.length_b   1.000
_cell.length_c   1.000
_cell.angle_alpha   90.00
_cell.angle_beta   90.00
_cell.angle_gamma   90.00
#
_symmetry.space_group_name_H-M   'P 1'
#
loop_
_entity.id
_entity.type
_entity.pdbx_description
1 polymer ?
#
loop_
_entity_poly.entity_id
_entity_poly.type
_entity_poly.pdbx_seq_one_letter_code
_entity_poly.pdbx_strand_id
1 'polypeptide(L)'
;MSAISTILLLFGVSDILASISLEEQVKLLEARIGNLESPTWLVLEKGPRRQHWTECSKVEICHCSWEEQSINCRGRFTTTGTNNVWNQVIIRDVHHLDVSSNNIRFISPRAFESLSSLEELNVENNQVMHIPEFAFRDLKDLLHLKLSRNRLQILPKRLLAFCPRLQTMYVRSTTVICPRMKSQMCLTGCLAKILIWKKWICRLTP
;
A
#
# COMPACT_ATOMS: atom_id res chain seq x y z
N MET A 1 -38.29 7.68 18.95
CA MET A 1 -37.58 8.22 17.77
C MET A 1 -36.35 8.94 18.29
N SER A 2 -35.16 8.33 18.16
CA SER A 2 -33.95 8.77 18.86
C SER A 2 -33.29 9.97 18.17
N ALA A 3 -32.61 10.81 18.96
CA ALA A 3 -31.87 11.99 18.52
C ALA A 3 -30.79 11.72 17.44
N ILE A 4 -30.45 10.45 17.21
CA ILE A 4 -29.54 9.99 16.14
C ILE A 4 -30.16 10.24 14.75
N SER A 5 -31.50 10.17 14.63
CA SER A 5 -32.20 10.39 13.36
C SER A 5 -32.09 11.83 12.85
N THR A 6 -31.90 12.80 13.75
CA THR A 6 -31.90 14.23 13.40
C THR A 6 -30.50 14.72 12.99
N ILE A 7 -29.43 14.09 13.50
CA ILE A 7 -28.04 14.44 13.16
C ILE A 7 -27.67 13.97 11.75
N LEU A 8 -28.24 12.85 11.29
CA LEU A 8 -27.96 12.27 9.97
C LEU A 8 -28.50 13.09 8.79
N LEU A 9 -29.51 13.93 9.01
CA LEU A 9 -30.12 14.77 7.97
C LEU A 9 -29.32 16.07 7.70
N LEU A 10 -28.51 16.54 8.66
CA LEU A 10 -27.78 17.80 8.54
C LEU A 10 -26.48 17.70 7.73
N PHE A 11 -25.97 16.49 7.48
CA PHE A 11 -24.70 16.28 6.77
C PHE A 11 -24.83 15.70 5.36
N GLY A 12 -26.05 15.52 4.82
CA GLY A 12 -26.24 15.07 3.44
C GLY A 12 -25.58 13.73 3.11
N VAL A 13 -25.48 12.82 4.11
CA VAL A 13 -24.80 11.52 3.97
C VAL A 13 -25.78 10.38 3.63
N SER A 14 -27.08 10.66 3.53
CA SER A 14 -28.12 9.63 3.32
C SER A 14 -27.97 8.88 1.99
N ASP A 15 -27.47 9.54 0.94
CA ASP A 15 -27.67 9.01 -0.42
C ASP A 15 -26.51 8.17 -0.95
N ILE A 16 -25.38 8.09 -0.23
CA ILE A 16 -24.21 7.30 -0.66
C ILE A 16 -24.11 5.97 0.10
N LEU A 17 -24.61 5.91 1.35
CA LEU A 17 -24.54 4.70 2.18
C LEU A 17 -25.78 3.79 2.03
N ALA A 18 -26.88 4.30 1.48
CA ALA A 18 -28.11 3.54 1.29
C ALA A 18 -28.05 2.48 0.17
N SER A 19 -26.98 2.44 -0.64
CA SER A 19 -26.84 1.54 -1.79
C SER A 19 -25.77 0.45 -1.64
N ILE A 20 -25.24 0.24 -0.43
CA ILE A 20 -24.14 -0.70 -0.19
C ILE A 20 -24.61 -1.81 0.77
N SER A 21 -24.36 -3.08 0.42
CA SER A 21 -24.79 -4.22 1.26
C SER A 21 -24.16 -4.15 2.65
N LEU A 22 -24.85 -4.71 3.65
CA LEU A 22 -24.35 -4.76 5.03
C LEU A 22 -22.97 -5.43 5.12
N GLU A 23 -22.71 -6.44 4.28
CA GLU A 23 -21.40 -7.10 4.20
C GLU A 23 -20.29 -6.16 3.71
N GLU A 24 -20.59 -5.30 2.74
CA GLU A 24 -19.64 -4.30 2.23
C GLU A 24 -19.36 -3.23 3.30
N GLN A 25 -20.39 -2.82 4.04
CA GLN A 25 -20.26 -1.85 5.14
C GLN A 25 -19.38 -2.43 6.27
N VAL A 26 -19.55 -3.71 6.61
CA VAL A 26 -18.70 -4.39 7.60
C VAL A 26 -17.25 -4.48 7.11
N LYS A 27 -17.01 -4.88 5.86
CA LYS A 27 -15.64 -4.92 5.28
C LYS A 27 -14.96 -3.55 5.30
N LEU A 28 -15.70 -2.48 5.02
CA LEU A 28 -15.18 -1.11 5.09
C LEU A 28 -14.86 -0.69 6.53
N LEU A 29 -15.68 -1.10 7.50
CA LEU A 29 -15.44 -0.82 8.93
C LEU A 29 -14.25 -1.62 9.48
N GLU A 30 -14.13 -2.90 9.15
CA GLU A 30 -12.98 -3.74 9.51
C GLU A 30 -11.68 -3.18 8.93
N ALA A 31 -11.70 -2.74 7.66
CA ALA A 31 -10.57 -2.05 7.05
C ALA A 31 -10.21 -0.76 7.80
N ARG A 32 -11.20 0.01 8.23
CA ARG A 32 -10.99 1.28 8.95
C ARG A 32 -10.43 1.08 10.36
N ILE A 33 -10.92 0.07 11.09
CA ILE A 33 -10.41 -0.32 12.41
C ILE A 33 -8.98 -0.87 12.27
N GLY A 34 -8.77 -1.80 11.34
CA GLY A 34 -7.44 -2.38 11.08
C GLY A 34 -6.40 -1.32 10.70
N ASN A 35 -6.77 -0.25 10.00
CA ASN A 35 -5.87 0.86 9.67
C ASN A 35 -5.51 1.76 10.88
N LEU A 36 -6.37 1.87 11.89
CA LEU A 36 -6.12 2.64 13.11
C LEU A 36 -5.16 1.90 14.06
N GLU A 37 -5.25 0.57 14.08
CA GLU A 37 -4.42 -0.31 14.92
C GLU A 37 -3.16 -0.83 14.20
N SER A 38 -2.99 -0.50 12.91
CA SER A 38 -1.83 -0.94 12.13
C SER A 38 -0.55 -0.30 12.64
N PRO A 39 0.45 -1.09 13.06
CA PRO A 39 1.75 -0.55 13.44
C PRO A 39 2.44 0.10 12.24
N THR A 40 3.17 1.17 12.51
CA THR A 40 4.04 1.86 11.56
C THR A 40 5.48 1.52 11.85
N TRP A 41 6.36 1.60 10.84
CA TRP A 41 7.80 1.41 11.06
C TRP A 41 8.35 2.40 12.08
N LEU A 42 9.41 1.99 12.78
CA LEU A 42 10.35 2.93 13.36
C LEU A 42 11.28 3.40 12.23
N VAL A 43 11.08 4.64 11.76
CA VAL A 43 11.92 5.24 10.71
C VAL A 43 13.08 6.00 11.34
N LEU A 44 14.31 5.59 11.04
CA LEU A 44 15.51 6.32 11.44
C LEU A 44 15.88 7.38 10.41
N GLU A 45 16.22 8.57 10.91
CA GLU A 45 16.67 9.69 10.09
C GLU A 45 18.10 9.51 9.54
N LYS A 46 18.52 10.45 8.70
CA LYS A 46 19.81 10.41 8.01
C LYS A 46 20.97 10.42 9.01
N GLY A 47 21.86 9.44 8.89
CA GLY A 47 23.17 9.42 9.54
C GLY A 47 24.30 9.07 8.54
N PRO A 48 25.53 8.84 9.00
CA PRO A 48 26.61 8.37 8.13
C PRO A 48 26.22 7.00 7.53
N ARG A 49 26.17 6.86 6.18
CA ARG A 49 25.59 5.70 5.47
C ARG A 49 25.87 4.34 6.10
N ARG A 50 27.13 4.00 6.37
CA ARG A 50 27.45 2.70 6.98
C ARG A 50 27.01 2.58 8.44
N GLN A 51 27.15 3.63 9.25
CA GLN A 51 26.91 3.54 10.70
C GLN A 51 25.42 3.46 11.03
N HIS A 52 24.56 4.21 10.32
CA HIS A 52 23.13 4.22 10.65
C HIS A 52 22.38 3.01 10.08
N TRP A 53 22.85 2.39 9.00
CA TRP A 53 22.30 1.14 8.49
C TRP A 53 22.59 -0.07 9.40
N THR A 54 23.57 0.03 10.32
CA THR A 54 23.79 -1.05 11.31
C THR A 54 22.60 -1.21 12.25
N GLU A 55 21.85 -0.13 12.53
CA GLU A 55 20.62 -0.17 13.34
C GLU A 55 19.53 -1.03 12.70
N CYS A 56 19.44 -1.04 11.36
CA CYS A 56 18.53 -1.91 10.62
C CYS A 56 18.82 -3.39 10.90
N SER A 57 20.11 -3.75 10.91
CA SER A 57 20.58 -5.12 11.09
C SER A 57 20.59 -5.60 12.55
N LYS A 58 20.36 -4.73 13.53
CA LYS A 58 20.23 -5.13 14.95
C LYS A 58 18.99 -5.98 15.21
N VAL A 59 17.99 -5.88 14.32
CA VAL A 59 16.74 -6.62 14.39
C VAL A 59 16.82 -7.75 13.37
N GLU A 60 16.87 -9.01 13.81
CA GLU A 60 16.99 -10.19 12.94
C GLU A 60 15.69 -10.56 12.20
N ILE A 61 14.88 -9.57 11.79
CA ILE A 61 13.64 -9.81 11.03
C ILE A 61 13.95 -9.73 9.53
N CYS A 62 14.66 -8.70 9.09
CA CYS A 62 14.94 -8.45 7.69
C CYS A 62 16.43 -8.43 7.38
N HIS A 63 16.77 -8.69 6.12
CA HIS A 63 18.12 -8.49 5.62
C HIS A 63 18.26 -7.05 5.13
N CYS A 64 19.21 -6.29 5.70
CA CYS A 64 19.49 -4.92 5.31
C CYS A 64 20.84 -4.84 4.58
N SER A 65 20.85 -4.27 3.36
CA SER A 65 22.06 -4.02 2.57
C SER A 65 22.27 -2.52 2.39
N TRP A 66 23.38 -2.02 2.95
CA TRP A 66 23.74 -0.60 2.84
C TRP A 66 24.32 -0.25 1.45
N GLU A 67 24.87 -1.23 0.73
CA GLU A 67 25.43 -1.03 -0.63
C GLU A 67 24.32 -0.84 -1.66
N GLU A 68 23.27 -1.65 -1.55
CA GLU A 68 22.08 -1.57 -2.41
C GLU A 68 21.02 -0.62 -1.85
N GLN A 69 21.21 -0.14 -0.61
CA GLN A 69 20.22 0.61 0.16
C GLN A 69 18.86 -0.12 0.15
N SER A 70 18.91 -1.43 0.39
CA SER A 70 17.79 -2.36 0.27
C SER A 70 17.46 -3.00 1.63
N ILE A 71 16.17 -3.19 1.89
CA ILE A 71 15.66 -3.92 3.06
C ILE A 71 14.74 -5.03 2.57
N ASN A 72 15.12 -6.27 2.84
CA ASN A 72 14.39 -7.46 2.41
C ASN A 72 13.84 -8.24 3.62
N CYS A 73 12.54 -8.20 3.77
CA CYS A 73 11.74 -8.84 4.81
C CYS A 73 10.88 -9.99 4.26
N ARG A 74 11.22 -10.53 3.09
CA ARG A 74 10.37 -11.50 2.38
C ARG A 74 10.18 -12.79 3.19
N GLY A 75 8.94 -13.20 3.42
CA GLY A 75 8.62 -14.48 4.04
C GLY A 75 9.01 -14.61 5.51
N ARG A 76 9.11 -13.49 6.24
CA ARG A 76 9.66 -13.43 7.60
C ARG A 76 8.61 -13.47 8.72
N PHE A 77 7.36 -13.82 8.41
CA PHE A 77 6.31 -14.01 9.42
C PHE A 77 6.42 -15.40 10.06
N THR A 78 6.89 -15.48 11.32
CA THR A 78 6.83 -16.73 12.10
C THR A 78 5.45 -16.86 12.73
N THR A 79 4.82 -18.04 12.60
CA THR A 79 3.51 -18.40 13.17
C THR A 79 3.42 -18.29 14.70
N THR A 80 4.53 -18.01 15.37
CA THR A 80 4.68 -17.77 16.80
C THR A 80 4.54 -16.27 17.15
N GLY A 81 3.34 -15.72 16.96
CA GLY A 81 2.69 -14.73 17.84
C GLY A 81 3.28 -13.32 18.12
N THR A 82 4.56 -13.01 17.92
CA THR A 82 5.14 -11.72 18.37
C THR A 82 6.01 -10.98 17.34
N ASN A 83 6.50 -11.67 16.31
CA ASN A 83 7.36 -11.05 15.29
C ASN A 83 6.53 -10.59 14.09
N ASN A 84 6.23 -9.29 14.07
CA ASN A 84 5.58 -8.62 12.96
C ASN A 84 6.63 -7.88 12.12
N VAL A 85 6.49 -7.90 10.79
CA VAL A 85 7.41 -7.19 9.90
C VAL A 85 7.53 -5.71 10.27
N TRP A 86 6.44 -5.09 10.73
CA TRP A 86 6.41 -3.68 11.15
C TRP A 86 7.31 -3.33 12.34
N ASN A 87 7.83 -4.33 13.07
CA ASN A 87 8.81 -4.12 14.15
C ASN A 87 10.24 -3.90 13.60
N GLN A 88 10.45 -4.08 12.30
CA GLN A 88 11.72 -3.77 11.64
C GLN A 88 11.99 -2.26 11.70
N VAL A 89 13.25 -1.92 11.97
CA VAL A 89 13.75 -0.55 11.81
C VAL A 89 13.96 -0.27 10.33
N ILE A 90 13.34 0.79 9.83
CA ILE A 90 13.49 1.25 8.45
C ILE A 90 14.39 2.47 8.42
N ILE A 91 15.27 2.53 7.44
CA ILE A 91 16.14 3.67 7.22
C ILE A 91 15.53 4.60 6.19
N ARG A 92 15.51 5.90 6.46
CA ARG A 92 14.85 6.90 5.60
C ARG A 92 15.37 6.96 4.16
N ASP A 93 16.65 6.65 3.93
CA ASP A 93 17.30 6.68 2.61
C ASP A 93 17.29 5.31 1.90
N VAL A 94 16.37 4.41 2.28
CA VAL A 94 16.11 3.14 1.58
C VAL A 94 15.59 3.40 0.17
N HIS A 95 16.15 2.69 -0.82
CA HIS A 95 15.69 2.72 -2.21
C HIS A 95 14.80 1.51 -2.54
N HIS A 96 15.04 0.36 -1.90
CA HIS A 96 14.30 -0.87 -2.18
C HIS A 96 13.76 -1.48 -0.88
N LEU A 97 12.44 -1.65 -0.80
CA LEU A 97 11.78 -2.28 0.34
C LEU A 97 10.95 -3.48 -0.14
N ASP A 98 11.37 -4.69 0.28
CA ASP A 98 10.64 -5.92 0.01
C ASP A 98 10.00 -6.47 1.28
N VAL A 99 8.67 -6.39 1.35
CA VAL A 99 7.85 -6.98 2.41
C VAL A 99 6.89 -8.04 1.84
N SER A 100 7.25 -8.61 0.69
CA SER A 100 6.44 -9.59 -0.03
C SER A 100 6.37 -10.93 0.69
N SER A 101 5.36 -11.73 0.34
CA SER A 101 5.16 -13.08 0.90
C SER A 101 5.01 -13.08 2.42
N ASN A 102 4.34 -12.08 2.98
CA ASN A 102 3.99 -12.00 4.39
C ASN A 102 2.46 -12.10 4.56
N ASN A 103 1.97 -11.89 5.79
CA ASN A 103 0.54 -11.90 6.11
C ASN A 103 -0.03 -10.49 6.32
N ILE A 104 0.49 -9.49 5.61
CA ILE A 104 0.05 -8.09 5.77
C ILE A 104 -1.39 -7.96 5.27
N ARG A 105 -2.30 -7.54 6.16
CA ARG A 105 -3.73 -7.32 5.86
C ARG A 105 -4.10 -5.84 5.74
N PHE A 106 -3.46 -5.03 6.56
CA PHE A 106 -3.73 -3.61 6.70
C PHE A 106 -2.43 -2.82 6.50
N ILE A 107 -2.55 -1.67 5.85
CA ILE A 107 -1.45 -0.73 5.66
C ILE A 107 -1.90 0.56 6.33
N SER A 108 -1.14 1.02 7.32
CA SER A 108 -1.39 2.30 7.98
C SER A 108 -1.30 3.45 6.96
N PRO A 109 -2.12 4.52 7.10
CA PRO A 109 -1.97 5.73 6.28
C PRO A 109 -0.60 6.39 6.38
N ARG A 110 0.16 6.08 7.45
CA ARG A 110 1.52 6.56 7.70
C ARG A 110 2.58 5.47 7.53
N ALA A 111 2.21 4.32 6.95
CA ALA A 111 3.12 3.19 6.80
C ALA A 111 4.36 3.51 5.96
N PHE A 112 4.33 4.50 5.09
CA PHE A 112 5.49 4.88 4.27
C PHE A 112 5.81 6.37 4.38
N GLU A 113 5.45 6.98 5.52
CA GLU A 113 5.74 8.37 5.83
C GLU A 113 7.26 8.62 5.81
N SER A 114 7.69 9.77 5.27
CA SER A 114 9.09 10.17 5.18
C SER A 114 10.02 9.32 4.28
N LEU A 115 9.55 8.23 3.65
CA LEU A 115 10.34 7.38 2.75
C LEU A 115 10.44 7.95 1.32
N SER A 116 10.87 9.21 1.20
CA SER A 116 10.86 9.93 -0.08
C SER A 116 11.81 9.39 -1.13
N SER A 117 12.88 8.71 -0.70
CA SER A 117 13.91 8.11 -1.57
C SER A 117 13.54 6.71 -2.07
N LEU A 118 12.41 6.15 -1.65
CA LEU A 118 12.04 4.79 -2.02
C LEU A 118 11.71 4.71 -3.52
N GLU A 119 12.44 3.87 -4.26
CA GLU A 119 12.28 3.66 -5.71
C GLU A 119 11.48 2.40 -6.03
N GLU A 120 11.64 1.35 -5.24
CA GLU A 120 10.87 0.11 -5.37
C GLU A 120 10.21 -0.30 -4.05
N LEU A 121 8.90 -0.50 -4.10
CA LEU A 121 8.12 -1.09 -3.02
C LEU A 121 7.48 -2.41 -3.47
N ASN A 122 7.84 -3.50 -2.81
CA ASN A 122 7.28 -4.81 -3.05
C ASN A 122 6.41 -5.29 -1.87
N VAL A 123 5.10 -5.36 -2.10
CA VAL A 123 4.10 -5.87 -1.15
C VAL A 123 3.36 -7.07 -1.75
N GLU A 124 3.94 -7.74 -2.75
CA GLU A 124 3.30 -8.87 -3.43
C GLU A 124 3.04 -10.04 -2.48
N ASN A 125 2.05 -10.87 -2.81
CA ASN A 125 1.76 -12.10 -2.08
C ASN A 125 1.48 -11.86 -0.59
N ASN A 126 0.63 -10.86 -0.31
CA ASN A 126 0.12 -10.53 1.01
C ASN A 126 -1.42 -10.64 1.00
N GLN A 127 -2.09 -10.18 2.06
CA GLN A 127 -3.55 -10.24 2.22
C GLN A 127 -4.18 -8.84 2.24
N VAL A 128 -3.52 -7.85 1.63
CA VAL A 128 -3.97 -6.45 1.69
C VAL A 128 -5.28 -6.29 0.95
N MET A 129 -6.31 -5.79 1.64
CA MET A 129 -7.66 -5.58 1.07
C MET A 129 -7.89 -4.13 0.63
N HIS A 130 -7.33 -3.18 1.38
CA HIS A 130 -7.49 -1.75 1.15
C HIS A 130 -6.16 -1.04 1.39
N ILE A 131 -5.86 -0.05 0.55
CA ILE A 131 -4.73 0.87 0.75
C ILE A 131 -5.32 2.25 1.06
N PRO A 132 -4.99 2.88 2.20
CA PRO A 132 -5.45 4.22 2.50
C PRO A 132 -5.06 5.24 1.42
N GLU A 133 -5.93 6.22 1.17
CA GLU A 133 -5.76 7.21 0.11
C GLU A 133 -4.39 7.93 0.16
N PHE A 134 -3.87 8.14 1.38
CA PHE A 134 -2.65 8.89 1.63
C PHE A 134 -1.43 8.04 1.98
N ALA A 135 -1.53 6.71 1.95
CA ALA A 135 -0.43 5.81 2.34
C ALA A 135 0.87 6.03 1.53
N PHE A 136 0.73 6.51 0.29
CA PHE A 136 1.85 6.75 -0.62
C PHE A 136 2.22 8.22 -0.78
N ARG A 137 1.70 9.12 0.07
CA ARG A 137 1.83 10.58 -0.09
C ARG A 137 3.27 11.04 -0.28
N ASP A 138 4.20 10.44 0.44
CA ASP A 138 5.60 10.88 0.50
C ASP A 138 6.53 10.11 -0.46
N LEU A 139 6.02 9.10 -1.17
CA LEU A 139 6.79 8.24 -2.08
C LEU A 139 7.04 8.93 -3.43
N LYS A 140 7.83 10.03 -3.40
CA LYS A 140 8.06 10.91 -4.55
C LYS A 140 8.94 10.30 -5.63
N ASP A 141 9.90 9.48 -5.22
CA ASP A 141 10.86 8.82 -6.12
C ASP A 141 10.46 7.41 -6.55
N LEU A 142 9.28 6.94 -6.14
CA LEU A 142 8.82 5.59 -6.43
C LEU A 142 8.68 5.36 -7.94
N LEU A 143 9.40 4.35 -8.44
CA LEU A 143 9.45 3.91 -9.84
C LEU A 143 8.66 2.62 -10.05
N HIS A 144 8.74 1.72 -9.08
CA HIS A 144 8.18 0.38 -9.16
C HIS A 144 7.31 0.05 -7.94
N LEU A 145 6.04 -0.27 -8.19
CA LEU A 145 5.10 -0.67 -7.15
C LEU A 145 4.54 -2.06 -7.45
N LYS A 146 4.86 -3.03 -6.61
CA LYS A 146 4.43 -4.43 -6.78
C LYS A 146 3.38 -4.79 -5.74
N LEU A 147 2.14 -4.99 -6.19
CA LEU A 147 0.95 -5.27 -5.37
C LEU A 147 0.23 -6.56 -5.79
N SER A 148 0.77 -7.32 -6.74
CA SER A 148 0.20 -8.57 -7.22
C SER A 148 -0.08 -9.57 -6.09
N ARG A 149 -1.05 -10.45 -6.29
CA ARG A 149 -1.42 -11.51 -5.33
C ARG A 149 -1.77 -10.94 -3.94
N ASN A 150 -2.56 -9.87 -3.93
CA ASN A 150 -3.24 -9.35 -2.74
C ASN A 150 -4.76 -9.51 -2.88
N ARG A 151 -5.54 -8.98 -1.94
CA ARG A 151 -7.02 -8.98 -1.98
C ARG A 151 -7.60 -7.59 -2.28
N LEU A 152 -6.81 -6.74 -2.96
CA LEU A 152 -7.18 -5.35 -3.22
C LEU A 152 -8.43 -5.27 -4.07
N GLN A 153 -9.40 -4.50 -3.60
CA GLN A 153 -10.62 -4.21 -4.34
C GLN A 153 -10.54 -2.89 -5.10
N ILE A 154 -9.85 -1.89 -4.55
CA ILE A 154 -9.77 -0.55 -5.13
C ILE A 154 -8.36 0.00 -4.86
N LEU A 155 -7.81 0.75 -5.82
CA LEU A 155 -6.58 1.50 -5.65
C LEU A 155 -6.88 2.95 -5.21
N PRO A 156 -6.00 3.59 -4.41
CA PRO A 156 -6.11 4.99 -4.05
C PRO A 156 -6.28 5.90 -5.28
N LYS A 157 -7.24 6.83 -5.23
CA LYS A 157 -7.56 7.68 -6.39
C LYS A 157 -6.40 8.61 -6.74
N ARG A 158 -5.69 9.09 -5.73
CA ARG A 158 -4.54 9.99 -5.84
C ARG A 158 -3.19 9.28 -5.88
N LEU A 159 -3.14 7.94 -6.05
CA LEU A 159 -1.88 7.19 -6.10
C LEU A 159 -0.88 7.81 -7.09
N LEU A 160 -1.30 8.05 -8.33
CA LEU A 160 -0.46 8.61 -9.39
C LEU A 160 -0.12 10.10 -9.16
N ALA A 161 -0.95 10.82 -8.40
CA ALA A 161 -0.66 12.20 -8.01
C ALA A 161 0.41 12.25 -6.91
N PHE A 162 0.44 11.26 -6.02
CA PHE A 162 1.44 11.16 -4.97
C PHE A 162 2.78 10.58 -5.44
N CYS A 163 2.74 9.68 -6.42
CA CYS A 163 3.91 9.02 -7.01
C CYS A 163 4.13 9.48 -8.47
N PRO A 164 4.59 10.73 -8.70
CA PRO A 164 4.70 11.31 -10.04
C PRO A 164 5.81 10.70 -10.90
N ARG A 165 6.70 9.89 -10.32
CA ARG A 165 7.78 9.19 -11.02
C ARG A 165 7.48 7.71 -11.28
N LEU A 166 6.31 7.23 -10.88
CA LEU A 166 5.95 5.82 -11.00
C LEU A 166 5.95 5.39 -12.47
N GLN A 167 6.75 4.37 -12.78
CA GLN A 167 6.95 3.86 -14.15
C GLN A 167 6.22 2.54 -14.36
N THR A 168 6.23 1.66 -13.35
CA THR A 168 5.62 0.33 -13.47
C THR A 168 4.84 -0.02 -12.22
N MET A 169 3.61 -0.48 -12.41
CA MET A 169 2.78 -1.02 -11.34
C MET A 169 2.31 -2.43 -11.68
N TYR A 170 2.49 -3.37 -10.75
CA TYR A 170 2.08 -4.77 -10.87
C TYR A 170 0.89 -5.02 -9.96
N VAL A 171 -0.27 -5.36 -10.54
CA VAL A 171 -1.53 -5.59 -9.81
C VAL A 171 -2.19 -6.92 -10.23
N ARG A 172 -1.43 -7.86 -10.79
CA ARG A 172 -2.01 -9.13 -11.28
C ARG A 172 -2.52 -9.95 -10.09
N SER A 173 -3.73 -10.52 -10.22
CA SER A 173 -4.41 -11.32 -9.19
C SER A 173 -5.06 -10.53 -8.04
N THR A 174 -5.38 -9.24 -8.23
CA THR A 174 -6.29 -8.48 -7.35
C THR A 174 -7.59 -8.15 -8.11
N THR A 175 -8.74 -8.17 -7.43
CA THR A 175 -10.05 -7.83 -8.02
C THR A 175 -10.26 -6.31 -7.97
N VAL A 176 -9.48 -5.54 -8.72
CA VAL A 176 -9.57 -4.07 -8.67
C VAL A 176 -10.75 -3.56 -9.50
N ILE A 177 -11.73 -2.97 -8.83
CA ILE A 177 -12.83 -2.22 -9.43
C ILE A 177 -12.36 -0.78 -9.65
N CYS A 178 -12.43 -0.29 -10.89
CA CYS A 178 -12.03 1.06 -11.29
C CYS A 178 -13.26 1.97 -11.45
N PRO A 179 -13.70 2.73 -10.42
CA PRO A 179 -14.98 3.44 -10.44
C PRO A 179 -15.04 4.69 -11.36
N ARG A 180 -13.96 5.05 -12.06
CA ARG A 180 -13.90 6.30 -12.87
C ARG A 180 -13.36 6.15 -14.31
N MET A 181 -13.33 4.94 -14.87
CA MET A 181 -13.10 4.77 -16.31
C MET A 181 -14.46 4.74 -17.03
N LYS A 182 -15.00 5.91 -17.37
CA LYS A 182 -16.12 6.05 -18.33
C LYS A 182 -15.62 5.80 -19.76
N SER A 183 -15.19 4.59 -20.05
CA SER A 183 -15.05 4.03 -21.40
C SER A 183 -14.58 2.59 -21.22
N GLN A 184 -15.37 1.66 -21.75
CA GLN A 184 -15.20 0.21 -21.67
C GLN A 184 -13.74 -0.23 -21.65
N MET A 185 -13.36 -0.93 -20.58
CA MET A 185 -12.54 -2.15 -20.62
C MET A 185 -12.54 -2.72 -19.20
N CYS A 186 -13.63 -3.41 -18.86
CA CYS A 186 -13.56 -4.46 -17.85
C CYS A 186 -12.52 -5.46 -18.33
N LEU A 187 -11.50 -5.71 -17.51
CA LEU A 187 -10.42 -6.66 -17.74
C LEU A 187 -10.99 -8.09 -17.79
N THR A 188 -11.62 -8.48 -18.89
CA THR A 188 -11.82 -9.88 -19.23
C THR A 188 -10.47 -10.42 -19.72
N GLY A 189 -9.64 -10.91 -18.80
CA GLY A 189 -8.51 -11.80 -19.13
C GLY A 189 -7.09 -11.21 -19.27
N CYS A 190 -6.71 -10.10 -18.63
CA CYS A 190 -5.41 -9.47 -18.93
C CYS A 190 -4.22 -9.82 -17.99
N LEU A 191 -3.09 -10.18 -18.61
CA LEU A 191 -1.73 -9.98 -18.09
C LEU A 191 -1.44 -8.46 -17.99
N ALA A 192 -1.86 -7.77 -16.92
CA ALA A 192 -1.67 -6.33 -16.80
C ALA A 192 -0.37 -5.97 -16.04
N LYS A 193 0.73 -5.77 -16.78
CA LYS A 193 1.83 -4.88 -16.37
C LYS A 193 1.42 -3.46 -16.77
N ILE A 194 1.11 -2.58 -15.82
CA ILE A 194 0.76 -1.20 -16.16
C ILE A 194 2.07 -0.42 -16.28
N LEU A 195 2.54 -0.24 -17.52
CA LEU A 195 3.64 0.65 -17.86
C LEU A 195 3.09 2.09 -17.88
N ILE A 196 3.40 2.87 -16.85
CA ILE A 196 2.98 4.25 -16.66
C ILE A 196 4.00 5.13 -17.39
N TRP A 197 3.89 5.21 -18.71
CA TRP A 197 4.62 6.23 -19.46
C TRP A 197 3.89 7.55 -19.29
N LYS A 198 4.62 8.63 -18.99
CA LYS A 198 4.10 10.00 -18.91
C LYS A 198 3.61 10.50 -20.28
N LYS A 199 2.51 9.94 -20.75
CA LYS A 199 1.50 10.47 -21.68
C LYS A 199 0.50 9.35 -21.90
N TRP A 200 -0.69 9.57 -21.37
CA TRP A 200 -1.94 8.88 -21.67
C TRP A 200 -1.94 8.35 -23.11
N ILE A 201 -2.00 7.02 -23.27
CA ILE A 201 -2.62 6.25 -24.36
C ILE A 201 -2.37 4.77 -24.01
N CYS A 202 -3.41 4.07 -23.55
CA CYS A 202 -3.44 2.61 -23.62
C CYS A 202 -3.40 2.24 -25.10
N ARG A 203 -2.21 1.93 -25.65
CA ARG A 203 -2.09 1.15 -26.88
C ARG A 203 -1.84 -0.30 -26.46
N LEU A 204 -2.90 -1.09 -26.57
CA LEU A 204 -2.80 -2.53 -26.69
C LEU A 204 -2.45 -2.82 -28.15
N THR A 205 -1.37 -3.56 -28.35
CA THR A 205 -1.06 -4.24 -29.62
C THR A 205 -0.21 -5.47 -29.34
N PRO A 206 -0.39 -6.56 -30.07
CA PRO A 206 -1.64 -7.22 -30.47
C PRO A 206 -2.11 -8.23 -29.42
#